data_AF-A0A931WAC9-F1
#
_entry.id   AF-A0A931WAC9-F1
#
_cell.length_a   1.000
_cell.length_b   1.000
_cell.length_c   1.000
_cell.angle_alpha   90.00
_cell.angle_beta   90.00
_cell.angle_gamma   90.00
#
_symmetry.space_group_name_H-M   'P 1'
#
loop_
_entity.id
_entity.type
_entity.pdbx_description
1 polymer ?
#
loop_
_entity_poly.entity_id
_entity_poly.type
_entity_poly.pdbx_seq_one_letter_code
_entity_poly.pdbx_strand_id
1 'polypeptide(L)'
;MTYLHAAILSIVEGISEFLPISSTGHLILTADLLKIAQTDFVKSFEIIIQLGAIAAVVLLYWRTLTTSKLVWSRILIAFLPTAIVGFILYKSIKSYLIGNTLITLAALLFGGIMLIALELHLSFPRKRESL
;
A
#
# COMPACT_ATOMS: atom_id res chain seq x y z
N MET A 1 -19.43 1.43 -12.55
CA MET A 1 -18.73 2.33 -11.60
C MET A 1 -19.21 3.75 -11.88
N THR A 2 -19.55 4.55 -10.88
CA THR A 2 -20.00 5.94 -11.07
C THR A 2 -18.85 6.92 -10.78
N TYR A 3 -18.99 8.20 -11.14
CA TYR A 3 -17.99 9.22 -10.79
C TYR A 3 -17.81 9.38 -9.28
N LEU A 4 -18.89 9.21 -8.50
CA LEU A 4 -18.81 9.21 -7.04
C LEU A 4 -17.99 8.04 -6.52
N HIS A 5 -18.19 6.84 -7.08
CA HIS A 5 -17.39 5.68 -6.72
C HIS A 5 -15.91 5.89 -7.05
N ALA A 6 -15.62 6.47 -8.21
CA ALA A 6 -14.24 6.79 -8.60
C ALA A 6 -13.60 7.78 -7.62
N ALA A 7 -14.30 8.87 -7.26
CA ALA A 7 -13.82 9.84 -6.29
C ALA A 7 -13.55 9.22 -4.91
N ILE A 8 -14.46 8.37 -4.42
CA ILE A 8 -14.29 7.69 -3.13
C ILE A 8 -13.07 6.76 -3.16
N LEU A 9 -12.94 5.90 -4.17
CA LEU A 9 -11.79 5.00 -4.27
C LEU A 9 -10.48 5.77 -4.41
N SER A 10 -10.45 6.86 -5.19
CA SER A 10 -9.25 7.71 -5.30
C SER A 10 -8.86 8.38 -3.99
N ILE A 11 -9.82 8.81 -3.16
CA ILE A 11 -9.55 9.38 -1.83
C ILE A 11 -9.03 8.28 -0.89
N VAL A 12 -9.66 7.12 -0.88
CA VAL A 12 -9.23 5.98 -0.06
C VAL A 12 -7.81 5.59 -0.41
N GLU A 13 -7.50 5.43 -1.69
CA GLU A 13 -6.15 5.16 -2.18
C GLU A 13 -5.16 6.23 -1.75
N GLY A 14 -5.45 7.50 -2.07
CA GLY A 14 -4.53 8.61 -1.76
C GLY A 14 -4.24 8.79 -0.28
N ILE A 15 -5.15 8.41 0.62
CA ILE A 15 -4.90 8.40 2.06
C ILE A 15 -4.13 7.14 2.45
N SER A 16 -4.64 5.97 2.10
CA SER A 16 -4.16 4.68 2.63
C SER A 16 -2.80 4.25 2.09
N GLU A 17 -2.38 4.72 0.91
CA GLU A 17 -1.10 4.34 0.29
C GLU A 17 0.12 4.81 1.10
N PHE A 18 0.00 5.94 1.80
CA PHE A 18 1.10 6.49 2.59
C PHE A 18 1.10 6.01 4.05
N LEU A 19 0.04 5.32 4.48
CA LEU A 19 -0.09 4.76 5.81
C LEU A 19 0.23 3.25 5.79
N PRO A 20 0.81 2.69 6.86
CA PRO A 20 1.11 1.26 6.93
C PRO A 20 -0.16 0.43 7.25
N ILE A 21 -1.22 0.61 6.47
CA ILE A 21 -2.55 0.02 6.69
C ILE A 21 -3.09 -0.77 5.49
N SER A 22 -2.29 -0.95 4.43
CA SER A 22 -2.63 -1.64 3.17
C SER A 22 -3.77 -0.97 2.38
N SER A 23 -3.37 -0.18 1.37
CA SER A 23 -4.28 0.47 0.41
C SER A 23 -5.11 -0.51 -0.39
N THR A 24 -4.48 -1.60 -0.88
CA THR A 24 -5.16 -2.67 -1.62
C THR A 24 -6.30 -3.29 -0.80
N GLY A 25 -6.07 -3.51 0.51
CA GLY A 25 -7.11 -4.04 1.38
C GLY A 25 -8.29 -3.09 1.56
N HIS A 26 -8.00 -1.80 1.77
CA HIS A 26 -9.03 -0.77 1.90
C HIS A 26 -9.82 -0.55 0.60
N LEU A 27 -9.18 -0.65 -0.57
CA LEU A 27 -9.87 -0.58 -1.85
C LEU A 27 -10.83 -1.76 -2.05
N ILE A 28 -10.39 -2.99 -1.76
CA ILE A 28 -11.25 -4.19 -1.84
C ILE A 28 -12.47 -4.06 -0.92
N LEU A 29 -12.24 -3.66 0.33
CA LEU A 29 -13.32 -3.47 1.31
C LEU A 29 -14.26 -2.34 0.91
N THR A 30 -13.74 -1.21 0.44
CA THR A 30 -14.56 -0.08 0.01
C THR A 30 -15.39 -0.45 -1.22
N ALA A 31 -14.81 -1.18 -2.18
CA ALA A 31 -15.52 -1.66 -3.34
C ALA A 31 -16.66 -2.63 -2.96
N ASP A 32 -16.42 -3.54 -2.01
CA ASP A 32 -17.44 -4.45 -1.48
C ASP A 32 -18.57 -3.71 -0.75
N LEU A 33 -18.23 -2.75 0.12
CA LEU A 33 -19.19 -1.90 0.83
C LEU A 33 -20.07 -1.07 -0.13
N LEU A 34 -19.48 -0.55 -1.21
CA LEU A 34 -20.18 0.20 -2.25
C LEU A 34 -20.84 -0.72 -3.30
N LYS A 35 -20.78 -2.05 -3.12
CA LYS A 35 -21.31 -3.08 -4.04
C LYS A 35 -20.83 -2.88 -5.48
N ILE A 36 -19.56 -2.50 -5.64
CA ILE A 36 -18.91 -2.33 -6.94
C ILE A 36 -18.46 -3.70 -7.44
N ALA A 37 -19.03 -4.14 -8.56
CA ALA A 37 -18.59 -5.36 -9.22
C ALA A 37 -17.12 -5.24 -9.67
N GLN A 38 -16.30 -6.23 -9.31
CA GLN A 38 -14.87 -6.29 -9.61
C GLN A 38 -14.59 -6.71 -11.07
N THR A 39 -15.01 -5.86 -12.01
CA THR A 39 -14.74 -6.00 -13.44
C THR A 39 -13.29 -5.67 -13.77
N ASP A 40 -12.81 -6.08 -14.95
CA ASP A 40 -11.44 -5.76 -15.41
C ASP A 40 -11.18 -4.26 -15.48
N PHE A 41 -12.23 -3.47 -15.76
CA PHE A 41 -12.16 -2.01 -15.68
C PHE A 41 -11.89 -1.52 -14.25
N VAL A 42 -12.61 -2.04 -13.24
CA VAL A 42 -12.43 -1.60 -11.84
C VAL A 42 -11.05 -1.99 -11.33
N LYS A 43 -10.60 -3.21 -11.61
CA LYS A 43 -9.24 -3.66 -11.27
C LYS A 43 -8.17 -2.79 -11.93
N SER A 44 -8.36 -2.43 -13.21
CA SER A 44 -7.43 -1.52 -13.90
C SER A 44 -7.48 -0.11 -13.32
N PHE A 45 -8.67 0.37 -12.96
CA PHE A 45 -8.86 1.67 -12.32
C PHE A 45 -8.12 1.74 -10.98
N GLU A 46 -8.27 0.73 -10.12
CA GLU A 46 -7.56 0.60 -8.83
C GLU A 46 -6.03 0.66 -9.01
N ILE A 47 -5.48 0.04 -10.06
CA ILE A 47 -4.05 0.13 -10.39
C ILE A 47 -3.67 1.53 -10.89
N ILE A 48 -4.51 2.16 -11.70
CA ILE A 48 -4.22 3.48 -12.29
C ILE A 48 -4.22 4.57 -11.20
N ILE A 49 -5.12 4.52 -10.23
CA ILE A 49 -5.18 5.55 -9.18
C ILE A 49 -3.95 5.53 -8.25
N GLN A 50 -3.29 4.38 -8.07
CA GLN A 50 -1.99 4.26 -7.37
C GLN A 50 -0.91 5.10 -8.05
N LEU A 51 -0.94 5.22 -9.39
CA LEU A 51 0.01 6.08 -10.11
C LEU A 51 -0.13 7.55 -9.69
N GLY A 52 -1.33 7.98 -9.28
CA GLY A 52 -1.56 9.30 -8.70
C GLY A 52 -0.83 9.49 -7.37
N ALA A 53 -0.88 8.48 -6.49
CA ALA A 53 -0.14 8.49 -5.24
C ALA A 53 1.38 8.49 -5.47
N ILE A 54 1.87 7.68 -6.40
CA ILE A 54 3.29 7.67 -6.81
C ILE A 54 3.70 9.04 -7.35
N ALA A 55 2.89 9.64 -8.23
CA ALA A 55 3.15 10.96 -8.78
C ALA A 55 3.24 12.03 -7.68
N ALA A 56 2.40 11.95 -6.64
CA ALA A 56 2.48 12.86 -5.50
C ALA A 56 3.83 12.76 -4.77
N VAL A 57 4.37 11.55 -4.56
CA VAL A 57 5.71 11.35 -3.98
C VAL A 57 6.80 11.89 -4.89
N VAL A 58 6.72 11.64 -6.20
CA VAL A 58 7.70 12.13 -7.17
C VAL A 58 7.74 13.66 -7.19
N LEU A 59 6.58 14.31 -7.16
CA LEU A 59 6.48 15.77 -7.10
C LEU A 59 7.01 16.32 -5.77
N LEU A 60 6.63 15.70 -4.65
CA LEU A 60 7.09 16.10 -3.31
C LEU A 60 8.62 16.02 -3.17
N TYR A 61 9.24 14.97 -3.71
CA TYR A 61 10.68 14.72 -3.64
C TYR A 61 11.44 15.06 -4.92
N TRP A 62 10.86 15.86 -5.81
CA TRP A 62 11.40 16.15 -7.15
C TRP A 62 12.87 16.57 -7.12
N ARG A 63 13.24 17.52 -6.25
CA ARG A 63 14.64 17.99 -6.11
C ARG A 63 15.57 16.89 -5.61
N THR A 64 15.15 16.11 -4.62
CA THR A 64 15.95 15.01 -4.06
C THR A 64 16.20 13.93 -5.11
N LEU A 65 15.16 13.55 -5.85
CA LEU A 65 15.21 12.54 -6.91
C LEU A 65 16.05 13.01 -8.10
N THR A 66 16.02 14.29 -8.46
CA THR A 66 16.81 14.82 -9.60
C THR A 66 18.26 15.12 -9.26
N THR A 67 18.59 15.36 -7.99
CA THR A 67 19.94 15.81 -7.58
C THR A 67 20.80 14.67 -7.01
N SER A 68 20.21 13.69 -6.33
CA SER A 68 20.97 12.70 -5.55
C SER A 68 21.09 11.35 -6.24
N LYS A 69 22.27 11.03 -6.78
CA LYS A 69 22.61 9.68 -7.29
C LYS A 69 22.55 8.61 -6.19
N LEU A 70 22.84 8.99 -4.95
CA LEU A 70 22.80 8.07 -3.80
C LEU A 70 21.37 7.58 -3.53
N VAL A 71 20.37 8.45 -3.70
CA VAL A 71 18.96 8.08 -3.50
C VAL A 71 18.54 7.03 -4.53
N TRP A 72 18.91 7.20 -5.80
CA TRP A 72 18.65 6.18 -6.83
C TRP A 72 19.31 4.84 -6.53
N SER A 73 20.56 4.84 -6.04
CA SER A 73 21.23 3.60 -5.63
C SER A 73 20.49 2.90 -4.49
N ARG A 74 20.04 3.64 -3.46
CA ARG A 74 19.25 3.09 -2.35
C ARG A 74 17.89 2.55 -2.82
N ILE A 75 17.20 3.26 -3.70
CA ILE A 75 15.95 2.81 -4.31
C ILE A 75 16.17 1.50 -5.05
N LEU A 76 17.19 1.40 -5.90
CA LEU A 76 17.48 0.19 -6.66
C LEU A 76 17.84 -1.00 -5.74
N ILE A 77 18.67 -0.78 -4.72
CA ILE A 77 19.06 -1.82 -3.76
C ILE A 77 17.84 -2.33 -2.97
N ALA A 78 16.92 -1.46 -2.59
CA ALA A 78 15.68 -1.85 -1.90
C ALA A 78 14.65 -2.49 -2.85
N PHE A 79 14.56 -2.00 -4.09
CA PHE A 79 13.57 -2.43 -5.07
C PHE A 79 13.90 -3.81 -5.65
N LEU A 80 15.17 -4.07 -6.02
CA LEU A 80 15.53 -5.29 -6.74
C LEU A 80 15.16 -6.59 -6.00
N PRO A 81 15.47 -6.77 -4.70
CA PRO A 81 15.07 -7.97 -3.97
C PRO A 81 13.55 -8.14 -3.94
N THR A 82 12.82 -7.06 -3.66
CA THR A 82 11.35 -7.06 -3.62
C THR A 82 10.75 -7.36 -4.99
N ALA A 83 11.31 -6.83 -6.07
CA ALA A 83 10.86 -7.07 -7.43
C ALA A 83 11.10 -8.53 -7.86
N ILE A 84 12.25 -9.12 -7.52
CA ILE A 84 12.57 -10.52 -7.82
C ILE A 84 11.62 -11.45 -7.06
N VAL A 85 11.48 -11.27 -5.74
CA VAL A 85 10.57 -12.08 -4.91
C VAL A 85 9.13 -11.91 -5.39
N GLY A 86 8.72 -10.67 -5.64
CA GLY A 86 7.39 -10.34 -6.18
C GLY A 86 7.12 -11.01 -7.51
N PHE A 87 8.08 -10.99 -8.45
CA PHE A 87 7.93 -11.63 -9.76
C PHE A 87 7.77 -13.16 -9.65
N ILE A 88 8.58 -13.81 -8.79
CA ILE A 88 8.51 -15.26 -8.57
C ILE A 88 7.18 -15.65 -7.93
N LEU A 89 6.74 -14.90 -6.92
CA LEU A 89 5.52 -15.20 -6.16
C LEU A 89 4.24 -14.64 -6.78
N TYR A 90 4.33 -13.81 -7.84
CA TYR A 90 3.20 -13.09 -8.42
C TYR A 90 2.02 -14.02 -8.76
N LYS A 91 2.29 -15.17 -9.38
CA LYS A 91 1.25 -16.14 -9.74
C LYS A 91 0.52 -16.69 -8.51
N SER A 92 1.26 -17.05 -7.47
CA SER A 92 0.69 -17.55 -6.21
C SER A 92 -0.10 -16.46 -5.49
N ILE A 93 0.44 -15.25 -5.40
CA ILE A 93 -0.25 -14.11 -4.76
C ILE A 93 -1.56 -13.82 -5.49
N LYS A 94 -1.52 -13.71 -6.82
CA LYS A 94 -2.73 -13.42 -7.61
C LYS A 94 -3.78 -14.53 -7.51
N SER A 95 -3.37 -15.79 -7.41
CA SER A 95 -4.30 -16.93 -7.35
C SER A 95 -4.94 -17.12 -5.97
N TYR A 96 -4.21 -16.84 -4.89
CA TYR A 96 -4.66 -17.16 -3.53
C TYR A 96 -5.04 -15.94 -2.69
N LEU A 97 -4.40 -14.77 -2.90
CA LEU A 97 -4.62 -13.60 -2.05
C LEU A 97 -5.61 -12.60 -2.64
N ILE A 98 -5.68 -12.46 -3.97
CA ILE A 98 -6.47 -11.40 -4.62
C ILE A 98 -7.87 -11.93 -4.96
N GLY A 99 -8.91 -11.29 -4.38
CA GLY A 99 -10.32 -11.60 -4.65
C GLY A 99 -11.06 -12.33 -3.54
N ASN A 100 -10.40 -12.62 -2.42
CA ASN A 100 -11.04 -13.20 -1.23
C ASN A 100 -11.01 -12.21 -0.06
N THR A 101 -12.17 -11.62 0.25
CA THR A 101 -12.33 -10.65 1.35
C THR A 101 -11.84 -11.18 2.69
N LEU A 102 -12.03 -12.48 2.99
CA LEU A 102 -11.56 -13.08 4.25
C LEU A 102 -10.03 -13.08 4.35
N ILE A 103 -9.34 -13.37 3.25
CA ILE A 103 -7.88 -13.37 3.21
C ILE A 103 -7.36 -11.93 3.35
N THR A 104 -8.02 -10.97 2.71
CA THR A 104 -7.71 -9.54 2.87
C THR A 104 -7.86 -9.09 4.32
N LEU A 105 -8.95 -9.46 5.00
CA LEU A 105 -9.18 -9.14 6.41
C LEU A 105 -8.14 -9.81 7.32
N ALA A 106 -7.82 -11.07 7.08
CA ALA A 106 -6.78 -11.79 7.83
C ALA A 106 -5.40 -11.14 7.66
N ALA A 107 -5.05 -10.71 6.44
CA ALA A 107 -3.79 -10.03 6.17
C ALA A 107 -3.73 -8.65 6.84
N LEU A 108 -4.83 -7.89 6.85
CA LEU A 108 -4.94 -6.61 7.57
C LEU A 108 -4.76 -6.80 9.08
N LEU A 109 -5.44 -7.80 9.66
CA LEU A 109 -5.32 -8.11 11.08
C LEU A 109 -3.88 -8.52 11.44
N PHE A 110 -3.30 -9.44 10.66
CA PHE A 110 -1.94 -9.90 10.87
C PHE A 110 -0.93 -8.75 10.74
N GLY A 111 -1.06 -7.90 9.72
CA GLY A 111 -0.23 -6.71 9.54
C GLY A 111 -0.30 -5.76 10.74
N GLY A 112 -1.52 -5.50 11.25
CA GLY A 112 -1.72 -4.70 12.46
C GLY A 112 -1.05 -5.30 13.70
N ILE A 113 -1.19 -6.60 13.92
CA ILE A 113 -0.50 -7.31 15.02
C ILE A 113 1.02 -7.18 14.86
N MET A 114 1.55 -7.35 13.64
CA MET A 114 2.98 -7.27 13.39
C MET A 114 3.53 -5.86 13.67
N LEU A 115 2.78 -4.81 13.32
CA LEU A 115 3.15 -3.43 13.64
C LEU A 115 3.19 -3.19 15.15
N ILE A 116 2.18 -3.67 15.88
CA ILE A 116 2.16 -3.58 17.35
C ILE A 116 3.35 -4.34 17.95
N ALA A 117 3.63 -5.56 17.47
CA ALA A 117 4.76 -6.35 17.93
C ALA A 117 6.10 -5.67 17.64
N LEU A 118 6.26 -5.06 16.47
CA LEU A 118 7.44 -4.28 16.09
C LEU A 118 7.62 -3.08 17.02
N GLU A 119 6.56 -2.31 17.28
CA GLU A 119 6.58 -1.18 18.21
C GLU A 119 7.01 -1.63 19.61
N LEU A 120 6.45 -2.74 20.12
CA LEU A 120 6.82 -3.31 21.41
C LEU A 120 8.28 -3.80 21.46
N HIS A 121 8.81 -4.33 20.36
CA HIS A 121 10.19 -4.80 20.28
C HIS A 121 11.20 -3.66 20.14
N LEU A 122 10.85 -2.59 19.41
CA LEU A 122 11.69 -1.41 19.22
C LEU A 122 11.60 -0.43 20.41
N SER A 123 10.56 -0.55 21.25
CA SER A 123 10.40 0.21 22.49
C SER A 123 11.42 -0.19 23.57
N PHE A 124 12.68 0.24 23.42
CA PHE A 124 13.66 0.34 24.51
C PHE A 124 13.36 1.59 25.38
N PRO A 125 13.75 1.60 26.67
CA PRO A 125 13.00 2.30 27.72
C PRO A 125 12.98 3.80 27.49
N ARG A 126 11.76 4.33 27.35
CA ARG A 126 11.48 5.77 27.38
C ARG A 126 12.11 6.30 28.67
N LYS A 127 13.22 7.03 28.56
CA LYS A 127 13.77 7.81 29.67
C LYS A 127 12.62 8.73 30.09
N ARG A 128 11.97 8.41 31.20
CA ARG A 128 10.91 9.22 31.78
C ARG A 128 11.59 10.54 32.15
N GLU A 129 11.40 11.57 31.34
CA GLU A 129 11.80 12.92 31.72
C GLU A 129 11.01 13.25 32.98
N SER A 130 11.69 13.15 34.13
CA SER A 130 11.21 13.64 35.40
C SER A 130 11.18 15.16 35.32
N LEU A 131 9.98 15.72 35.26
CA LEU A 131 9.70 17.09 35.65
C LEU A 131 10.02 17.31 37.13
#